data_AF-A0A6A4NBV8-F1
#
_entry.id   AF-A0A6A4NBV8-F1
#
_cell.length_a   1.000
_cell.length_b   1.000
_cell.length_c   1.000
_cell.angle_alpha   90.00
_cell.angle_beta   90.00
_cell.angle_gamma   90.00
#
_symmetry.space_group_name_H-M   'P 1'
#
loop_
_entity.id
_entity.type
_entity.pdbx_description
1 polymer ?
#
loop_
_entity_poly.entity_id
_entity_poly.type
_entity_poly.pdbx_seq_one_letter_code
_entity_poly.pdbx_strand_id
1 'polypeptide(L)' 'MAYQIIYRAMKKIQQKAKKNSLSVLRQTIRGVTPDIVVKARRVGESTHQIPIEIGSTQEKSVVIRWLLRTSRKRPGS' A
#
# COMPACT_ATOMS: atom_id res chain seq x y z
N MET A 1 -15.16 16.89 -2.51
CA MET A 1 -15.16 15.42 -2.70
C MET A 1 -13.72 14.90 -2.69
N ALA A 2 -13.48 13.60 -2.46
CA ALA A 2 -12.21 12.97 -2.04
C ALA A 2 -11.74 13.29 -0.60
N TYR A 3 -11.53 14.56 -0.23
CA TYR A 3 -11.12 14.94 1.14
C TYR A 3 -12.12 14.45 2.20
N GLN A 4 -13.42 14.62 1.96
CA GLN A 4 -14.47 14.12 2.86
C GLN A 4 -14.43 12.59 3.04
N ILE A 5 -14.02 11.84 2.02
CA ILE A 5 -13.90 10.37 2.09
C ILE A 5 -12.71 10.02 3.01
N ILE A 6 -11.59 10.72 2.86
CA ILE A 6 -10.41 10.56 3.70
C ILE A 6 -10.74 10.88 5.17
N TYR A 7 -11.44 11.98 5.43
CA TYR A 7 -11.85 12.36 6.79
C TYR A 7 -12.80 11.33 7.42
N ARG A 8 -13.77 10.83 6.65
CA ARG A 8 -14.67 9.75 7.10
C ARG A 8 -13.90 8.46 7.39
N ALA A 9 -12.92 8.10 6.56
CA ALA A 9 -12.06 6.94 6.78
C ALA A 9 -11.19 7.10 8.04
N MET A 10 -10.57 8.27 8.23
CA MET A 10 -9.79 8.58 9.43
C MET A 10 -10.64 8.52 10.70
N LYS A 11 -11.87 9.04 10.67
CA LYS A 11 -12.83 8.93 11.78
C LYS A 11 -13.15 7.47 12.10
N LYS A 12 -13.41 6.63 11.08
CA LYS A 12 -13.63 5.18 11.26
C LYS A 12 -12.42 4.49 11.89
N ILE A 13 -11.21 4.82 11.46
CA ILE A 13 -9.96 4.26 12.01
C ILE A 13 -9.81 4.69 13.47
N GLN A 14 -10.04 5.96 13.79
CA GLN A 14 -9.95 6.47 15.16
C GLN A 14 -10.93 5.78 16.10
N GLN A 15 -12.17 5.54 15.65
CA GLN A 15 -13.18 4.82 16.42
C GLN A 15 -12.78 3.36 16.70
N LYS A 16 -12.18 2.67 15.71
CA LYS A 16 -11.74 1.28 15.88
C LYS A 16 -10.45 1.13 16.67
N ALA A 17 -9.46 1.99 16.40
CA ALA A 17 -8.12 1.87 16.95
C ALA A 17 -7.96 2.56 18.31
N LYS A 18 -8.90 3.44 18.70
CA LYS A 18 -8.85 4.28 19.93
C LYS A 18 -7.51 5.02 20.12
N LYS A 19 -6.78 5.24 19.02
CA LYS A 19 -5.44 5.82 18.96
C LYS A 19 -5.42 6.91 17.89
N ASN A 20 -4.36 7.72 17.89
CA ASN A 20 -4.17 8.76 16.88
C ASN A 20 -4.16 8.13 15.46
N SER A 21 -5.14 8.50 14.64
CA SER A 21 -5.36 7.95 13.30
C SER A 21 -4.15 8.16 12.37
N LEU A 22 -3.40 9.24 12.55
CA LEU A 22 -2.18 9.51 11.79
C LEU A 22 -1.03 8.56 12.16
N SER A 23 -0.89 8.23 13.45
CA SER A 23 0.11 7.28 13.91
C SER A 23 -0.18 5.87 13.38
N VAL A 24 -1.44 5.45 13.49
CA VAL A 24 -1.92 4.15 12.95
C VAL A 24 -1.71 4.07 11.44
N LEU A 25 -2.02 5.14 10.71
CA LEU A 25 -1.80 5.20 9.27
C LEU A 25 -0.31 5.07 8.92
N ARG A 26 0.57 5.81 9.60
CA ARG A 26 2.03 5.73 9.38
C ARG A 26 2.58 4.33 9.67
N GLN A 27 2.14 3.71 10.77
CA GLN A 27 2.54 2.35 11.12
C GLN A 27 2.06 1.34 10.08
N THR A 28 0.81 1.49 9.61
CA THR A 28 0.23 0.60 8.61
C THR A 28 0.94 0.78 7.26
N ILE A 29 1.26 2.02 6.86
CA ILE A 29 2.04 2.28 5.66
C ILE A 29 3.39 1.56 5.74
N ARG A 30 4.11 1.68 6.86
CA ARG A 30 5.38 0.98 7.06
C ARG A 30 5.23 -0.54 6.98
N GLY A 31 4.18 -1.12 7.55
CA GLY A 31 3.93 -2.56 7.48
C GLY A 31 3.44 -3.06 6.12
N VAL A 32 2.90 -2.18 5.28
CA VAL A 32 2.41 -2.52 3.92
C VAL A 32 3.48 -2.25 2.86
N THR A 33 4.50 -1.43 3.16
CA THR A 33 5.66 -1.25 2.29
C THR A 33 6.44 -2.57 2.23
N PRO A 34 6.56 -3.20 1.05
CA PRO A 34 7.49 -4.30 0.87
C PRO A 34 8.89 -3.75 0.65
N ASP A 35 9.91 -4.34 1.27
CA ASP A 35 11.31 -3.95 1.04
C ASP A 35 11.81 -4.42 -0.34
N ILE A 36 11.19 -5.47 -0.87
CA ILE A 36 11.57 -6.12 -2.13
C ILE A 36 10.36 -6.19 -3.06
N VAL A 37 10.53 -5.76 -4.31
CA VAL A 37 9.55 -5.97 -5.39
C VAL A 37 10.13 -6.88 -6.45
N VAL A 38 9.28 -7.77 -6.93
CA VAL A 38 9.61 -8.65 -8.05
C VAL A 38 9.28 -7.96 -9.36
N LYS A 39 10.27 -7.83 -10.25
CA LYS A 39 10.05 -7.45 -11.66
C LYS A 39 10.31 -8.64 -12.57
N ALA A 40 9.43 -8.82 -13.56
CA ALA A 40 9.67 -9.78 -14.63
C ALA A 40 10.80 -9.26 -15.53
N ARG A 41 11.84 -10.07 -15.72
CA ARG A 41 12.93 -9.81 -16.67
C ARG A 41 13.05 -11.01 -17.60
N ARG A 42 13.13 -10.75 -18.90
CA ARG A 42 13.37 -11.79 -19.90
C ARG A 42 14.85 -12.10 -19.98
N VAL A 43 15.22 -13.37 -19.84
CA VAL A 43 16.59 -13.86 -19.97
C VAL A 43 16.54 -15.03 -20.96
N GLY A 44 16.96 -14.77 -22.20
CA GLY A 44 16.82 -15.74 -23.30
C GLY A 44 15.36 -16.06 -23.63
N GLU A 45 15.03 -17.34 -23.72
CA GLU A 45 13.67 -17.82 -24.04
C GLU A 45 12.71 -17.81 -22.83
N SER A 46 13.19 -17.57 -21.60
CA SER A 46 12.39 -17.66 -20.38
C SER A 46 12.24 -16.33 -19.65
N THR A 47 11.07 -16.13 -19.04
CA THR A 47 10.77 -14.94 -18.22
C THR A 47 10.98 -15.26 -16.76
N HIS A 48 11.96 -14.63 -16.12
CA HIS A 48 12.29 -14.83 -14.71
C HIS A 48 11.80 -13.65 -13.87
N GLN A 49 11.41 -13.95 -12.63
CA GLN A 49 11.02 -12.97 -11.62
C GLN A 49 12.27 -12.59 -10.81
N ILE A 50 12.77 -11.37 -11.02
CA ILE A 50 13.97 -10.88 -10.33
C ILE A 50 13.57 -9.97 -9.18
N PRO A 51 14.02 -10.26 -7.94
CA PRO A 51 13.81 -9.39 -6.80
C PRO A 51 14.68 -8.13 -6.92
N ILE A 52 14.09 -6.98 -6.64
CA ILE A 52 14.75 -5.67 -6.65
C ILE A 52 14.36 -4.94 -5.37
N GLU A 53 15.35 -4.38 -4.68
CA GLU A 53 15.13 -3.53 -3.51
C GLU A 53 14.42 -2.24 -3.94
N ILE A 54 13.36 -1.87 -3.24
CA ILE A 54 12.65 -0.63 -3.52
C ILE A 54 13.41 0.52 -2.88
N GLY A 55 13.88 1.46 -3.70
CA GLY A 55 14.41 2.72 -3.18
C GLY A 55 13.32 3.56 -2.49
N SER A 56 13.69 4.28 -1.43
CA SER A 56 12.80 5.08 -0.56
C SER A 56 11.85 6.05 -1.30
N THR A 57 12.22 6.51 -2.49
CA THR A 57 11.38 7.36 -3.35
C THR A 57 10.18 6.61 -3.95
N GLN A 58 10.35 5.32 -4.29
CA GLN A 58 9.31 4.52 -4.95
C GLN A 58 8.36 3.85 -3.97
N GLU A 59 8.77 3.62 -2.71
CA GLU A 59 7.97 2.98 -1.65
C GLU A 59 6.56 3.58 -1.53
N LYS A 60 6.46 4.91 -1.41
CA LYS A 60 5.17 5.60 -1.24
C LYS A 60 4.21 5.33 -2.41
N SER A 61 4.73 5.34 -3.63
CA SER A 61 3.93 5.09 -4.84
C SER A 61 3.46 3.64 -4.94
N VAL A 62 4.30 2.69 -4.52
CA VAL A 62 3.99 1.26 -4.50
C VAL A 62 2.91 0.98 -3.45
N VAL A 63 3.04 1.55 -2.25
CA VAL A 63 2.04 1.40 -1.18
C VAL A 63 0.68 1.94 -1.60
N ILE A 64 0.62 3.14 -2.19
CA ILE A 64 -0.65 3.71 -2.67
C ILE A 64 -1.28 2.80 -3.74
N ARG A 65 -0.47 2.30 -4.68
CA ARG A 65 -0.95 1.39 -5.73
C ARG A 65 -1.47 0.08 -5.15
N TRP A 66 -0.79 -0.47 -4.14
CA TRP A 66 -1.22 -1.66 -3.42
C TRP A 66 -2.52 -1.43 -2.66
N LEU A 67 -2.64 -0.33 -1.90
CA LEU A 67 -3.85 0.04 -1.17
C LEU A 67 -5.06 0.20 -2.10
N LEU A 68 -4.87 0.82 -3.27
CA LEU A 68 -5.93 0.94 -4.28
C LEU A 68 -6.30 -0.42 -4.85
N ARG A 69 -5.31 -1.27 -5.16
CA ARG A 69 -5.53 -2.62 -5.68
C ARG A 69 -6.25 -3.51 -4.68
N THR A 70 -5.86 -3.49 -3.40
CA THR A 70 -6.53 -4.27 -2.33
C THR A 70 -7.93 -3.74 -2.04
N SER A 71 -8.11 -2.42 -2.03
CA SER A 71 -9.43 -1.79 -1.89
C SER A 71 -10.39 -2.21 -3.01
N ARG A 72 -9.92 -2.23 -4.28
CA ARG A 72 -10.71 -2.69 -5.43
C ARG A 72 -10.93 -4.21 -5.45
N LYS A 73 -9.97 -4.98 -4.93
CA LYS A 73 -10.06 -6.45 -4.87
C LYS A 73 -11.00 -6.95 -3.78
N ARG A 74 -11.33 -6.14 -2.78
CA ARG A 74 -12.40 -6.51 -1.84
C ARG A 74 -13.73 -6.49 -2.63
N PRO A 75 -14.40 -7.65 -2.80
CA PRO A 75 -15.81 -7.63 -3.18
C PRO A 75 -16.53 -6.80 -2.11
N GLY A 76 -17.43 -5.91 -2.54
CA GLY A 76 -18.07 -4.94 -1.66
C GLY A 76 -18.55 -5.59 -0.36
N SER A 77 -18.17 -4.97 0.76
CA SER A 77 -18.83 -5.16 2.04
C SER A 77 -20.32 -4.86 1.94
#